data_AF-A0AAD4GAD4-F1
#
_entry.id   AF-A0AAD4GAD4-F1
#
_cell.length_a   1.000
_cell.length_b   1.000
_cell.length_c   1.000
_cell.angle_alpha   90.00
_cell.angle_beta   90.00
_cell.angle_gamma   90.00
#
_symmetry.space_group_name_H-M   'P 1'
#
loop_
_entity.id
_entity.type
_entity.pdbx_description
1 polymer ?
#
loop_
_entity_poly.entity_id
_entity_poly.type
_entity_poly.pdbx_seq_one_letter_code
_entity_poly.pdbx_strand_id
1 'polypeptide(L)'
;MLYCQRHPDLNIPTPTIYAYSCMHGSEFIAMEYIDGDTLSDVWLDIPEGEKEDIINQIAEVMRSMRTKTSFHTMGGISPDGSACPLVDGIDDGAGEVLVESFGLYNTGPYKSVREYLQAVLDRRYHYLDQMLHKGTLPAKFKEEMSNSFSYSTLEEIFELVKCLREKFKANPYDRKYPFVLRHGDLHGRNVIVSRSSPRRILGIIDWDFSGSHALPFADSDFELAYPESDQDTNKRVKQAEELQDSGLLLDRVIGEPCSWDAKLKYWTTSTKFYILDFEAATTSGKSVVSSVC
;
A
#
# COMPACT_ATOMS: atom_id res chain seq x y z
N MET A 1 -8.77 -8.05 -9.41
CA MET A 1 -9.36 -8.31 -10.76
C MET A 1 -10.68 -9.10 -10.75
N LEU A 2 -10.70 -10.38 -10.36
CA LEU A 2 -11.91 -11.23 -10.44
C LEU A 2 -13.13 -10.65 -9.70
N TYR A 3 -12.91 -10.00 -8.55
CA TYR A 3 -13.98 -9.30 -7.83
C TYR A 3 -14.66 -8.24 -8.69
N CYS A 4 -13.88 -7.39 -9.38
CA CYS A 4 -14.41 -6.34 -10.27
C CYS A 4 -15.19 -6.93 -11.46
N GLN A 5 -14.71 -8.04 -12.04
CA GLN A 5 -15.41 -8.72 -13.14
C GLN A 5 -16.78 -9.28 -12.74
N ARG A 6 -16.94 -9.68 -11.48
CA ARG A 6 -18.23 -10.14 -10.93
C ARG A 6 -19.17 -9.01 -10.54
N HIS A 7 -18.67 -7.78 -10.45
CA HIS A 7 -19.41 -6.58 -10.08
C HIS A 7 -19.28 -5.52 -11.19
N PRO A 8 -19.87 -5.76 -12.38
CA PRO A 8 -19.73 -4.86 -13.52
C PRO A 8 -20.30 -3.46 -13.28
N ASP A 9 -21.19 -3.30 -12.29
CA ASP A 9 -21.73 -2.02 -11.84
C ASP A 9 -20.68 -1.07 -11.23
N LEU A 10 -19.51 -1.60 -10.85
CA LEU A 10 -18.37 -0.80 -10.43
C LEU A 10 -17.76 -0.01 -11.59
N ASN A 11 -17.96 -0.43 -12.85
CA ASN A 11 -17.36 0.20 -14.04
C ASN A 11 -15.83 0.36 -13.96
N ILE A 12 -15.14 -0.57 -13.30
CA ILE A 12 -13.68 -0.57 -13.19
C ILE A 12 -13.11 -1.43 -14.32
N PRO A 13 -12.35 -0.86 -15.27
CA PRO A 13 -11.80 -1.63 -16.37
C PRO A 13 -10.68 -2.54 -15.83
N THR A 14 -10.82 -3.85 -16.04
CA THR A 14 -9.82 -4.86 -15.63
C THR A 14 -9.67 -5.88 -16.77
N PRO A 15 -8.46 -6.40 -17.04
CA PRO A 15 -8.27 -7.38 -18.10
C PRO A 15 -9.06 -8.66 -17.78
N THR A 16 -9.77 -9.22 -18.76
CA THR A 16 -10.52 -10.47 -18.60
C THR A 16 -9.59 -11.59 -18.12
N ILE A 17 -9.95 -12.31 -17.05
CA ILE A 17 -9.16 -13.47 -16.58
C ILE A 17 -9.61 -14.72 -17.34
N TYR A 18 -8.70 -15.38 -18.05
CA TYR A 18 -8.97 -16.62 -18.78
C TYR A 18 -8.69 -17.87 -17.95
N ALA A 19 -7.60 -17.88 -17.19
CA ALA A 19 -7.23 -18.97 -16.30
C ALA A 19 -6.29 -18.45 -15.21
N TYR A 20 -6.24 -19.15 -14.08
CA TYR A 20 -5.25 -18.89 -13.04
C TYR A 20 -5.01 -20.16 -12.21
N SER A 21 -3.88 -20.21 -11.54
CA SER A 21 -3.56 -21.20 -10.51
C SER A 21 -2.93 -20.50 -9.33
N CYS A 22 -3.37 -20.84 -8.13
CA CYS A 22 -2.77 -20.41 -6.87
C CYS A 22 -2.05 -21.57 -6.17
N MET A 23 -1.85 -22.69 -6.87
CA MET A 23 -1.17 -23.85 -6.29
C MET A 23 0.34 -23.64 -6.29
N HIS A 24 0.97 -23.90 -5.14
CA HIS A 24 2.39 -23.67 -4.96
C HIS A 24 3.25 -24.42 -6.00
N GLY A 25 4.18 -23.70 -6.65
CA GLY A 25 5.02 -24.22 -7.72
C GLY A 25 4.33 -24.29 -9.10
N SER A 26 3.14 -23.70 -9.22
CA SER A 26 2.37 -23.62 -10.47
C SER A 26 1.51 -22.35 -10.51
N GLU A 27 1.93 -21.30 -9.81
CA GLU A 27 1.23 -20.03 -9.72
C GLU A 27 1.27 -19.32 -11.08
N PHE A 28 0.10 -18.98 -11.63
CA PHE A 28 0.01 -18.16 -12.84
C PHE A 28 -1.34 -17.46 -12.94
N ILE A 29 -1.38 -16.40 -13.75
CA ILE A 29 -2.60 -15.76 -14.23
C ILE A 29 -2.45 -15.63 -15.75
N ALA A 30 -3.42 -16.16 -16.49
CA ALA A 30 -3.59 -15.93 -17.92
C ALA A 30 -4.79 -15.00 -18.09
N MET A 31 -4.55 -13.85 -18.70
CA MET A 31 -5.54 -12.78 -18.84
C MET A 31 -5.45 -12.10 -20.20
N GLU A 32 -6.48 -11.30 -20.49
CA GLU A 32 -6.57 -10.45 -21.66
C GLU A 32 -5.34 -9.54 -21.78
N TYR A 33 -4.75 -9.52 -22.97
CA TYR A 33 -3.74 -8.54 -23.31
C TYR A 33 -4.44 -7.23 -23.68
N ILE A 34 -4.21 -6.19 -22.89
CA ILE A 34 -4.72 -4.85 -23.17
C ILE A 34 -3.72 -4.13 -24.07
N ASP A 35 -4.12 -3.85 -25.31
CA ASP A 35 -3.29 -3.12 -26.26
C ASP A 35 -3.30 -1.61 -25.99
N GLY A 36 -2.41 -1.18 -25.11
CA GLY A 36 -2.22 0.21 -24.71
C GLY A 36 -0.83 0.46 -24.11
N ASP A 37 -0.61 1.67 -23.61
CA ASP A 37 0.63 2.05 -22.92
C ASP A 37 0.34 2.26 -21.43
N THR A 38 1.35 2.07 -20.56
CA THR A 38 1.17 2.44 -19.15
C THR A 38 1.07 3.96 -19.03
N LEU A 39 0.24 4.46 -18.11
CA LEU A 39 0.08 5.89 -17.91
C LEU A 39 1.41 6.55 -17.52
N SER A 40 2.21 5.87 -16.68
CA SER A 40 3.52 6.35 -16.25
C SER A 40 4.47 6.61 -17.41
N ASP A 41 4.48 5.74 -18.43
CA ASP A 41 5.41 5.85 -19.57
C ASP A 41 5.10 7.04 -20.47
N VAL A 42 3.82 7.38 -20.60
CA VAL A 42 3.33 8.33 -21.59
C VAL A 42 2.87 9.66 -20.98
N TRP A 43 2.77 9.77 -19.65
CA TRP A 43 2.21 10.93 -18.95
C TRP A 43 2.79 12.27 -19.42
N LEU A 44 4.12 12.34 -19.55
CA LEU A 44 4.82 13.56 -19.96
C LEU A 44 4.52 14.00 -21.41
N ASP A 45 4.03 13.08 -22.24
CA ASP A 45 3.70 13.31 -23.65
C ASP A 45 2.20 13.60 -23.85
N ILE A 46 1.37 13.43 -22.81
CA ILE A 46 -0.07 13.70 -22.88
C ILE A 46 -0.30 15.21 -22.88
N PRO A 47 -1.11 15.76 -23.81
CA PRO A 47 -1.48 17.18 -23.79
C PRO A 47 -2.19 17.57 -22.48
N GLU A 48 -1.94 18.79 -22.00
CA GLU A 48 -2.48 19.27 -20.72
C GLU A 48 -4.01 19.14 -20.62
N GLY A 49 -4.73 19.43 -21.72
CA GLY A 49 -6.18 19.29 -21.77
C GLY A 49 -6.69 17.85 -21.69
N GLU A 50 -5.86 16.85 -21.99
CA GLU A 50 -6.18 15.42 -21.85
C GLU A 50 -5.78 14.86 -20.48
N LYS A 51 -4.77 15.44 -19.82
CA LYS A 51 -4.37 15.04 -18.46
C LYS A 51 -5.51 15.18 -17.46
N GLU A 52 -6.25 16.28 -17.52
CA GLU A 52 -7.45 16.50 -16.70
C GLU A 52 -8.51 15.42 -16.94
N ASP A 53 -8.74 15.01 -18.19
CA ASP A 53 -9.69 13.93 -18.52
C ASP A 53 -9.25 12.58 -17.92
N ILE A 54 -7.96 12.25 -18.00
CA ILE A 54 -7.44 11.01 -17.40
C ILE A 54 -7.56 11.04 -15.87
N ILE A 55 -7.21 12.17 -15.23
CA ILE A 55 -7.35 12.31 -13.77
C ILE A 55 -8.82 12.15 -13.36
N ASN A 56 -9.76 12.71 -14.12
CA ASN A 56 -11.19 12.49 -13.89
C ASN A 56 -11.59 11.01 -14.03
N GLN A 57 -11.06 10.28 -15.03
CA GLN A 57 -11.29 8.85 -15.18
C GLN A 57 -10.75 8.04 -13.98
N ILE A 58 -9.56 8.39 -13.47
CA ILE A 58 -8.97 7.75 -12.26
C ILE A 58 -9.82 8.05 -11.02
N ALA A 59 -10.22 9.31 -10.84
CA ALA A 59 -11.08 9.73 -9.74
C ALA A 59 -12.39 8.94 -9.72
N GLU A 60 -12.99 8.69 -10.90
CA GLU A 60 -14.21 7.91 -11.05
C GLU A 60 -14.04 6.44 -10.67
N VAL A 61 -12.89 5.83 -10.99
CA VAL A 61 -12.54 4.49 -10.51
C VAL A 61 -12.45 4.47 -8.98
N MET A 62 -11.67 5.38 -8.40
CA MET A 62 -11.46 5.46 -6.95
C MET A 62 -12.79 5.73 -6.22
N ARG A 63 -13.62 6.63 -6.75
CA ARG A 63 -14.96 6.90 -6.26
C ARG A 63 -15.84 5.65 -6.32
N SER A 64 -15.78 4.89 -7.40
CA SER A 64 -16.54 3.64 -7.54
C SER A 64 -16.09 2.60 -6.50
N MET A 65 -14.79 2.41 -6.29
CA MET A 65 -14.26 1.54 -5.23
C MET A 65 -14.75 1.98 -3.84
N ARG A 66 -14.66 3.29 -3.53
CA ARG A 66 -14.99 3.84 -2.21
C ARG A 66 -16.49 3.92 -1.89
N THR A 67 -17.35 4.11 -2.90
CA THR A 67 -18.78 4.43 -2.66
C THR A 67 -19.74 3.32 -3.04
N LYS A 68 -19.34 2.39 -3.92
CA LYS A 68 -20.20 1.28 -4.39
C LYS A 68 -19.86 -0.06 -3.74
N THR A 69 -18.86 -0.11 -2.88
CA THR A 69 -18.48 -1.35 -2.19
C THR A 69 -18.61 -1.21 -0.69
N SER A 70 -18.88 -2.34 -0.02
CA SER A 70 -19.01 -2.41 1.43
C SER A 70 -18.67 -3.82 1.90
N PHE A 71 -17.76 -3.91 2.85
CA PHE A 71 -17.27 -5.18 3.40
C PHE A 71 -17.45 -5.22 4.92
N HIS A 72 -17.60 -6.45 5.45
CA HIS A 72 -17.76 -6.68 6.89
C HIS A 72 -16.43 -6.68 7.65
N THR A 73 -15.33 -6.96 6.94
CA THR A 73 -13.98 -7.06 7.50
C THR A 73 -12.99 -6.31 6.61
N MET A 74 -11.84 -5.94 7.17
CA MET A 74 -10.66 -5.52 6.42
C MET A 74 -9.80 -6.76 6.14
N GLY A 75 -9.27 -6.91 4.94
CA GLY A 75 -8.58 -8.13 4.54
C GLY A 75 -8.39 -8.22 3.04
N GLY A 76 -7.65 -9.22 2.59
CA GLY A 76 -7.66 -9.60 1.19
C GLY A 76 -9.03 -10.15 0.77
N ILE A 77 -9.26 -10.21 -0.54
CA ILE A 77 -10.45 -10.81 -1.14
C ILE A 77 -9.98 -11.96 -2.02
N SER A 78 -10.31 -13.19 -1.64
CA SER A 78 -9.91 -14.36 -2.41
C SER A 78 -10.69 -14.47 -3.74
N PRO A 79 -10.21 -15.27 -4.71
CA PRO A 79 -10.87 -15.44 -6.00
C PRO A 79 -12.33 -15.86 -5.94
N ASP A 80 -12.80 -16.52 -4.88
CA ASP A 80 -14.19 -16.90 -4.64
C ASP A 80 -15.03 -15.75 -4.02
N GLY A 81 -14.41 -14.62 -3.67
CA GLY A 81 -15.04 -13.48 -3.01
C GLY A 81 -15.03 -13.54 -1.48
N SER A 82 -14.42 -14.57 -0.90
CA SER A 82 -14.29 -14.70 0.56
C SER A 82 -13.23 -13.74 1.11
N ALA A 83 -13.37 -13.37 2.39
CA ALA A 83 -12.35 -12.56 3.07
C ALA A 83 -11.14 -13.43 3.43
N CYS A 84 -9.93 -12.95 3.17
CA CYS A 84 -8.68 -13.60 3.51
C CYS A 84 -7.71 -12.62 4.20
N PRO A 85 -6.54 -13.07 4.69
CA PRO A 85 -5.53 -12.19 5.26
C PRO A 85 -5.23 -10.98 4.37
N LEU A 86 -4.97 -9.83 4.99
CA LEU A 86 -4.58 -8.62 4.25
C LEU A 86 -3.12 -8.75 3.82
N VAL A 87 -2.87 -8.64 2.52
CA VAL A 87 -1.54 -8.33 2.00
C VAL A 87 -1.43 -6.82 2.00
N ASP A 88 -0.94 -6.25 3.10
CA ASP A 88 -0.47 -4.86 3.06
C ASP A 88 0.82 -4.86 2.24
N GLY A 89 1.11 -3.79 1.49
CA GLY A 89 2.42 -3.58 0.87
C GLY A 89 3.46 -3.31 1.95
N ILE A 90 3.71 -4.32 2.79
CA ILE A 90 4.60 -4.27 3.93
C ILE A 90 6.00 -4.02 3.39
N ASP A 91 6.78 -3.22 4.10
CA ASP A 91 8.23 -3.14 3.91
C ASP A 91 8.72 -4.59 3.81
N ASP A 92 9.16 -5.05 2.62
CA ASP A 92 9.70 -6.40 2.38
C ASP A 92 11.00 -6.58 3.17
N GLY A 93 10.87 -6.63 4.49
CA GLY A 93 11.95 -6.77 5.44
C GLY A 93 12.51 -8.18 5.33
N ALA A 94 13.84 -8.27 5.44
CA ALA A 94 14.58 -9.52 5.35
C ALA A 94 13.94 -10.64 6.22
N GLY A 95 13.20 -11.55 5.60
CA GLY A 95 12.57 -12.69 6.28
C GLY A 95 11.21 -12.42 6.94
N GLU A 96 10.52 -11.30 6.70
CA GLU A 96 9.17 -11.06 7.25
C GLU A 96 8.17 -12.14 6.82
N VAL A 97 8.19 -12.54 5.54
CA VAL A 97 7.38 -13.64 4.99
C VAL A 97 7.60 -14.97 5.73
N LEU A 98 8.84 -15.23 6.18
CA LEU A 98 9.13 -16.44 6.97
C LEU A 98 8.52 -16.33 8.38
N VAL A 99 8.57 -15.17 9.02
CA VAL A 99 7.92 -14.96 10.32
C VAL A 99 6.39 -15.05 10.20
N GLU A 100 5.82 -14.56 9.12
CA GLU A 100 4.39 -14.71 8.80
C GLU A 100 3.97 -16.18 8.78
N SER A 101 4.80 -17.03 8.16
CA SER A 101 4.53 -18.47 8.07
C SER A 101 4.45 -19.17 9.43
N PHE A 102 4.99 -18.56 10.50
CA PHE A 102 4.92 -19.11 11.85
C PHE A 102 3.57 -18.88 12.55
N GLY A 103 2.69 -18.04 11.99
CA GLY A 103 1.36 -17.79 12.57
C GLY A 103 1.41 -17.13 13.95
N LEU A 104 2.43 -16.29 14.19
CA LEU A 104 2.68 -15.67 15.51
C LEU A 104 1.73 -14.50 15.83
N TYR A 105 1.00 -14.00 14.85
CA TYR A 105 0.07 -12.88 14.99
C TYR A 105 -1.13 -13.05 14.05
N ASN A 106 -2.17 -12.26 14.29
CA ASN A 106 -3.36 -12.21 13.46
C ASN A 106 -3.03 -11.49 12.13
N THR A 107 -3.12 -12.18 11.00
CA THR A 107 -2.93 -11.59 9.66
C THR A 107 -4.25 -11.15 9.01
N GLY A 108 -5.34 -11.21 9.77
CA GLY A 108 -6.69 -10.91 9.30
C GLY A 108 -7.39 -12.13 8.70
N PRO A 109 -8.61 -11.93 8.17
CA PRO A 109 -9.31 -10.65 8.05
C PRO A 109 -9.72 -10.05 9.41
N TYR A 110 -9.69 -8.72 9.51
CA TYR A 110 -9.92 -7.94 10.72
C TYR A 110 -11.36 -7.40 10.78
N LYS A 111 -12.01 -7.46 11.94
CA LYS A 111 -13.38 -6.96 12.12
C LYS A 111 -13.44 -5.47 12.47
N SER A 112 -12.30 -4.86 12.78
CA SER A 112 -12.22 -3.46 13.20
C SER A 112 -10.84 -2.87 12.93
N VAL A 113 -10.77 -1.54 12.85
CA VAL A 113 -9.48 -0.81 12.78
C VAL A 113 -8.62 -1.07 14.02
N ARG A 114 -9.22 -1.22 15.21
CA ARG A 114 -8.50 -1.60 16.44
C ARG A 114 -7.73 -2.91 16.23
N GLU A 115 -8.41 -3.93 15.71
CA GLU A 115 -7.84 -5.27 15.52
C GLU A 115 -6.69 -5.25 14.51
N TYR A 116 -6.86 -4.49 13.42
CA TYR A 116 -5.81 -4.28 12.43
C TYR A 116 -4.59 -3.56 13.01
N LEU A 117 -4.77 -2.45 13.72
CA LEU A 117 -3.66 -1.71 14.33
C LEU A 117 -2.91 -2.55 15.38
N GLN A 118 -3.65 -3.34 16.17
CA GLN A 118 -3.05 -4.29 17.09
C GLN A 118 -2.19 -5.32 16.35
N ALA A 119 -2.70 -5.87 15.24
CA ALA A 119 -1.98 -6.82 14.41
C ALA A 119 -0.72 -6.23 13.76
N VAL A 120 -0.77 -4.98 13.27
CA VAL A 120 0.39 -4.27 12.71
C VAL A 120 1.51 -4.13 13.75
N LEU A 121 1.16 -3.76 14.98
CA LEU A 121 2.11 -3.65 16.09
C LEU A 121 2.65 -5.02 16.53
N ASP A 122 1.78 -6.03 16.63
CA ASP A 122 2.14 -7.39 17.02
C ASP A 122 3.07 -8.03 15.98
N ARG A 123 2.77 -7.87 14.69
CA ARG A 123 3.63 -8.28 13.57
C ARG A 123 5.05 -7.75 13.76
N ARG A 124 5.18 -6.43 13.93
CA ARG A 124 6.49 -5.78 14.04
C ARG A 124 7.25 -6.23 15.28
N TYR A 125 6.55 -6.43 16.40
CA TYR A 125 7.16 -6.96 17.62
C TYR A 125 7.63 -8.41 17.45
N HIS A 126 6.80 -9.28 16.90
CA HIS A 126 7.14 -10.69 16.72
C HIS A 126 8.30 -10.85 15.73
N TYR A 127 8.32 -10.09 14.64
CA TYR A 127 9.45 -10.07 13.71
C TYR A 127 10.77 -9.73 14.43
N LEU A 128 10.83 -8.60 15.13
CA LEU A 128 12.04 -8.18 15.85
C LEU A 128 12.42 -9.13 16.99
N ASP A 129 11.46 -9.72 17.69
CA ASP A 129 11.73 -10.75 18.72
C ASP A 129 12.36 -12.00 18.11
N GLN A 130 11.92 -12.43 16.91
CA GLN A 130 12.56 -13.53 16.17
C GLN A 130 14.01 -13.20 15.82
N MET A 131 14.28 -11.96 15.40
CA MET A 131 15.63 -11.50 15.03
C MET A 131 16.59 -11.41 16.22
N LEU A 132 16.12 -10.88 17.36
CA LEU A 132 16.97 -10.55 18.49
C LEU A 132 17.12 -11.70 19.49
N HIS A 133 16.03 -12.36 19.83
CA HIS A 133 15.99 -13.25 20.99
C HIS A 133 15.78 -14.71 20.64
N LYS A 134 14.98 -15.02 19.61
CA LYS A 134 14.67 -16.41 19.27
C LYS A 134 15.71 -17.05 18.35
N GLY A 135 16.36 -16.26 17.50
CA GLY A 135 17.38 -16.75 16.57
C GLY A 135 16.83 -17.72 15.51
N THR A 136 15.51 -17.71 15.28
CA THR A 136 14.84 -18.60 14.31
C THR A 136 15.12 -18.20 12.87
N LEU A 137 15.44 -16.92 12.64
CA LEU A 137 15.77 -16.40 11.33
C LEU A 137 17.25 -16.65 10.99
N PRO A 138 17.57 -17.08 9.76
CA PRO A 138 18.94 -17.18 9.27
C PRO A 138 19.78 -15.91 9.53
N ALA A 139 21.05 -16.08 9.89
CA ALA A 139 21.96 -14.98 10.23
C ALA A 139 22.03 -13.88 9.16
N LYS A 140 21.92 -14.26 7.87
CA LYS A 140 21.87 -13.33 6.74
C LYS A 140 20.78 -12.26 6.88
N PHE A 141 19.60 -12.63 7.38
CA PHE A 141 18.50 -11.67 7.54
C PHE A 141 18.78 -10.67 8.65
N LYS A 142 19.46 -11.12 9.71
CA LYS A 142 19.91 -10.22 10.79
C LYS A 142 20.94 -9.23 10.30
N GLU A 143 21.90 -9.69 9.49
CA GLU A 143 22.92 -8.83 8.89
C GLU A 143 22.29 -7.81 7.92
N GLU A 144 21.46 -8.26 6.98
CA GLU A 144 20.75 -7.41 6.02
C GLU A 144 19.93 -6.31 6.71
N MET A 145 19.16 -6.68 7.74
CA MET A 145 18.37 -5.71 8.50
C MET A 145 19.24 -4.75 9.31
N SER A 146 20.30 -5.25 9.96
CA SER A 146 21.22 -4.37 10.71
C SER A 146 21.87 -3.33 9.80
N ASN A 147 22.14 -3.69 8.53
CA ASN A 147 22.70 -2.80 7.53
C ASN A 147 21.68 -1.83 6.92
N SER A 148 20.38 -2.06 7.12
CA SER A 148 19.32 -1.19 6.60
C SER A 148 19.05 0.04 7.48
N PHE A 149 19.51 0.02 8.74
CA PHE A 149 19.35 1.13 9.68
C PHE A 149 20.56 2.06 9.66
N SER A 150 20.30 3.36 9.61
CA SER A 150 21.32 4.40 9.54
C SER A 150 21.68 4.95 10.91
N TYR A 151 20.77 4.91 11.89
CA TYR A 151 20.92 5.68 13.13
C TYR A 151 20.80 4.83 14.41
N SER A 152 20.05 3.74 14.34
CA SER A 152 19.65 2.94 15.50
C SER A 152 20.04 1.49 15.36
N THR A 153 20.22 0.85 16.52
CA THR A 153 20.41 -0.59 16.63
C THR A 153 19.07 -1.32 16.61
N LEU A 154 19.09 -2.62 16.27
CA LEU A 154 17.92 -3.47 16.35
C LEU A 154 17.30 -3.48 17.76
N GLU A 155 18.14 -3.46 18.81
CA GLU A 155 17.72 -3.44 20.21
C GLU A 155 16.97 -2.14 20.58
N GLU A 156 17.47 -0.98 20.13
CA GLU A 156 16.79 0.31 20.34
C GLU A 156 15.42 0.33 19.65
N ILE A 157 15.36 -0.18 18.41
CA ILE A 157 14.11 -0.28 17.63
C ILE A 157 13.13 -1.24 18.31
N PHE A 158 13.60 -2.38 18.82
CA PHE A 158 12.75 -3.35 19.52
C PHE A 158 12.11 -2.76 20.78
N GLU A 159 12.88 -2.04 21.60
CA GLU A 159 12.33 -1.39 22.80
C GLU A 159 11.33 -0.27 22.45
N LEU A 160 11.54 0.47 21.34
CA LEU A 160 10.56 1.44 20.85
C LEU A 160 9.25 0.75 20.44
N VAL A 161 9.30 -0.34 19.67
CA VAL A 161 8.11 -1.10 19.24
C VAL A 161 7.35 -1.67 20.45
N LYS A 162 8.08 -2.16 21.45
CA LYS A 162 7.49 -2.62 22.72
C LYS A 162 6.78 -1.48 23.47
N CYS A 163 7.38 -0.29 23.53
CA CYS A 163 6.75 0.90 24.11
C CYS A 163 5.48 1.31 23.34
N LEU A 164 5.52 1.32 22.00
CA LEU A 164 4.37 1.61 21.14
C LEU A 164 3.22 0.63 21.39
N ARG A 165 3.51 -0.67 21.55
CA ARG A 165 2.52 -1.70 21.89
C ARG A 165 1.83 -1.44 23.22
N GLU A 166 2.59 -1.15 24.27
CA GLU A 166 2.00 -0.86 25.57
C GLU A 166 1.19 0.45 25.54
N LYS A 167 1.67 1.47 24.81
CA LYS A 167 0.94 2.73 24.60
C LYS A 167 -0.41 2.50 23.89
N PHE A 168 -0.43 1.67 22.85
CA PHE A 168 -1.67 1.32 22.14
C PHE A 168 -2.61 0.52 23.03
N LYS A 169 -2.09 -0.46 23.78
CA LYS A 169 -2.90 -1.25 24.72
C LYS A 169 -3.51 -0.41 25.83
N ALA A 170 -2.79 0.58 26.35
CA ALA A 170 -3.29 1.51 27.36
C ALA A 170 -4.36 2.47 26.80
N ASN A 171 -4.22 2.89 25.54
CA ASN A 171 -5.13 3.83 24.88
C ASN A 171 -5.40 3.40 23.43
N PRO A 172 -6.28 2.40 23.22
CA PRO A 172 -6.52 1.85 21.88
C PRO A 172 -7.25 2.85 20.98
N TYR A 173 -7.05 2.70 19.67
CA TYR A 173 -7.73 3.49 18.66
C TYR A 173 -8.89 2.70 18.04
N ASP A 174 -10.12 3.23 18.17
CA ASP A 174 -11.37 2.46 17.97
C ASP A 174 -12.36 3.09 17.01
N ARG A 175 -11.92 4.09 16.25
CA ARG A 175 -12.81 4.79 15.33
C ARG A 175 -13.32 3.82 14.26
N LYS A 176 -14.62 3.92 13.99
CA LYS A 176 -15.28 3.09 12.98
C LYS A 176 -15.23 3.78 11.63
N TYR A 177 -14.97 2.97 10.61
CA TYR A 177 -14.97 3.37 9.21
C TYR A 177 -15.71 2.31 8.39
N PRO A 178 -16.34 2.70 7.28
CA PRO A 178 -16.74 1.72 6.28
C PRO A 178 -15.49 1.03 5.72
N PHE A 179 -15.61 -0.26 5.45
CA PHE A 179 -14.59 -1.02 4.74
C PHE A 179 -14.98 -1.10 3.28
N VAL A 180 -14.09 -0.65 2.41
CA VAL A 180 -14.32 -0.46 0.99
C VAL A 180 -13.20 -1.12 0.21
N LEU A 181 -13.42 -1.37 -1.07
CA LEU A 181 -12.42 -1.92 -1.97
C LEU A 181 -11.24 -0.96 -2.07
N ARG A 182 -10.05 -1.52 -2.00
CA ARG A 182 -8.75 -0.88 -2.18
C ARG A 182 -8.00 -1.67 -3.23
N HIS A 183 -7.38 -0.98 -4.19
CA HIS A 183 -6.45 -1.58 -5.15
C HIS A 183 -5.14 -1.96 -4.47
N GLY A 184 -4.59 -1.02 -3.70
CA GLY A 184 -3.48 -1.23 -2.78
C GLY A 184 -2.10 -0.94 -3.34
N ASP A 185 -2.00 -0.90 -4.66
CA ASP A 185 -0.82 -0.45 -5.41
C ASP A 185 -1.23 0.39 -6.64
N LEU A 186 -2.16 1.34 -6.45
CA LEU A 186 -2.71 2.10 -7.58
C LEU A 186 -1.77 3.24 -7.95
N HIS A 187 -1.00 3.04 -9.01
CA HIS A 187 -0.11 4.05 -9.59
C HIS A 187 -0.10 3.97 -11.13
N GLY A 188 0.51 4.94 -11.81
CA GLY A 188 0.46 5.09 -13.26
C GLY A 188 1.01 3.91 -14.07
N ARG A 189 1.85 3.04 -13.49
CA ARG A 189 2.31 1.81 -14.16
C ARG A 189 1.21 0.73 -14.19
N ASN A 190 0.31 0.76 -13.19
CA ASN A 190 -0.81 -0.17 -13.04
C ASN A 190 -2.09 0.34 -13.74
N VAL A 191 -1.99 1.43 -14.51
CA VAL A 191 -3.05 2.01 -15.33
C VAL A 191 -2.64 1.95 -16.80
N ILE A 192 -3.40 1.24 -17.63
CA ILE A 192 -3.18 1.16 -19.08
C ILE A 192 -4.11 2.14 -19.79
N VAL A 193 -3.57 2.93 -20.71
CA VAL A 193 -4.31 3.93 -21.50
C VAL A 193 -4.21 3.69 -23.01
N SER A 194 -5.23 4.11 -23.75
CA SER A 194 -5.28 4.04 -25.21
C SER A 194 -4.21 4.91 -25.86
N ARG A 195 -3.73 4.57 -27.07
CA ARG A 195 -2.80 5.41 -27.84
C ARG A 195 -3.49 6.55 -28.59
N SER A 196 -4.78 6.40 -28.87
CA SER A 196 -5.60 7.42 -29.52
C SER A 196 -5.91 8.59 -28.59
N SER A 197 -6.08 9.77 -29.16
CA SER A 197 -6.65 10.95 -28.51
C SER A 197 -8.17 11.00 -28.75
N PRO A 198 -9.01 11.26 -27.73
CA PRO A 198 -8.62 11.45 -26.33
C PRO A 198 -8.18 10.13 -25.67
N ARG A 199 -7.17 10.20 -24.78
CA ARG A 199 -6.69 9.06 -23.99
C ARG A 199 -7.79 8.49 -23.08
N ARG A 200 -7.98 7.17 -23.09
CA ARG A 200 -8.95 6.46 -22.25
C ARG A 200 -8.27 5.38 -21.43
N ILE A 201 -8.68 5.22 -20.17
CA ILE A 201 -8.25 4.07 -19.35
C ILE A 201 -8.85 2.80 -19.95
N LEU A 202 -7.98 1.88 -20.35
CA LEU A 202 -8.34 0.59 -20.92
C LEU A 202 -8.30 -0.53 -19.88
N GLY A 203 -7.48 -0.37 -18.83
CA GLY A 203 -7.51 -1.31 -17.71
C GLY A 203 -6.64 -0.90 -16.54
N ILE A 204 -7.00 -1.45 -15.39
CA ILE A 204 -6.27 -1.38 -14.14
C ILE A 204 -5.81 -2.78 -13.81
N ILE A 205 -4.51 -2.93 -13.65
CA ILE A 205 -3.81 -4.20 -13.51
C ILE A 205 -3.11 -4.27 -12.16
N ASP A 206 -2.54 -5.43 -11.85
CA ASP A 206 -1.72 -5.66 -10.65
C ASP A 206 -2.47 -5.39 -9.32
N TRP A 207 -3.46 -6.25 -9.06
CA TRP A 207 -4.32 -6.16 -7.88
C TRP A 207 -3.79 -7.02 -6.71
N ASP A 208 -2.50 -7.33 -6.66
CA ASP A 208 -1.95 -8.31 -5.70
C ASP A 208 -2.01 -7.81 -4.24
N PHE A 209 -1.99 -6.49 -4.04
CA PHE A 209 -2.19 -5.82 -2.75
C PHE A 209 -3.63 -5.40 -2.48
N SER A 210 -4.57 -5.91 -3.28
CA SER A 210 -5.97 -5.52 -3.20
C SER A 210 -6.75 -6.22 -2.09
N GLY A 211 -7.80 -5.56 -1.63
CA GLY A 211 -8.64 -6.09 -0.58
C GLY A 211 -9.67 -5.07 -0.13
N SER A 212 -10.29 -5.35 1.00
CA SER A 212 -11.10 -4.38 1.73
C SER A 212 -10.27 -3.68 2.80
N HIS A 213 -10.40 -2.36 2.88
CA HIS A 213 -9.71 -1.55 3.87
C HIS A 213 -10.61 -0.45 4.42
N ALA A 214 -10.29 0.06 5.62
CA ALA A 214 -10.93 1.27 6.14
C ALA A 214 -10.76 2.43 5.16
N LEU A 215 -11.86 3.14 4.89
CA LEU A 215 -11.96 4.22 3.90
C LEU A 215 -10.79 5.23 3.91
N PRO A 216 -10.23 5.67 5.06
CA PRO A 216 -9.08 6.58 5.05
C PRO A 216 -7.80 6.02 4.39
N PHE A 217 -7.71 4.71 4.20
CA PHE A 217 -6.57 4.03 3.57
C PHE A 217 -6.87 3.49 2.17
N ALA A 218 -8.10 3.69 1.67
CA ALA A 218 -8.52 3.17 0.38
C ALA A 218 -7.94 4.03 -0.76
N ASP A 219 -6.69 3.73 -1.13
CA ASP A 219 -5.92 4.38 -2.20
C ASP A 219 -5.93 5.91 -2.02
N SER A 220 -5.52 6.40 -0.84
CA SER A 220 -5.54 7.85 -0.52
C SER A 220 -4.60 8.67 -1.39
N ASP A 221 -3.54 8.03 -1.88
CA ASP A 221 -2.45 8.67 -2.62
C ASP A 221 -2.33 7.92 -3.97
N PHE A 222 -2.38 8.65 -5.08
CA PHE A 222 -2.18 8.11 -6.42
C PHE A 222 -0.87 8.66 -6.99
N GLU A 223 0.08 7.77 -7.25
CA GLU A 223 1.36 8.14 -7.84
C GLU A 223 1.33 7.92 -9.36
N LEU A 224 1.41 8.99 -10.16
CA LEU A 224 1.48 8.91 -11.62
C LEU A 224 2.78 8.29 -12.15
N ALA A 225 3.89 8.45 -11.45
CA ALA A 225 5.19 8.00 -11.90
C ALA A 225 5.98 7.40 -10.74
N TYR A 226 6.42 6.16 -10.90
CA TYR A 226 7.48 5.61 -10.09
C TYR A 226 8.78 5.85 -10.85
N PRO A 227 9.70 6.71 -10.37
CA PRO A 227 10.93 6.98 -11.10
C PRO A 227 11.75 5.68 -11.20
N GLU A 228 11.90 5.13 -12.41
CA GLU A 228 12.85 4.04 -12.63
C GLU A 228 14.23 4.48 -12.18
N SER A 229 14.91 3.64 -11.40
CA SER A 229 16.07 4.00 -10.58
C SER A 229 17.28 4.50 -11.35
N ASP A 230 17.30 4.50 -12.69
CA ASP A 230 18.55 4.74 -13.41
C ASP A 230 18.54 5.65 -14.65
N GLN A 231 17.44 6.30 -15.07
CA GLN A 231 17.51 7.18 -16.26
C GLN A 231 16.78 8.51 -16.10
N ASP A 232 17.59 9.58 -16.02
CA ASP A 232 17.24 11.00 -16.17
C ASP A 232 16.59 11.71 -14.97
N THR A 233 17.43 12.29 -14.10
CA THR A 233 17.03 13.15 -12.98
C THR A 233 16.07 14.27 -13.39
N ASN A 234 16.20 14.82 -14.60
CA ASN A 234 15.32 15.91 -15.05
C ASN A 234 13.91 15.40 -15.33
N LYS A 235 13.76 14.19 -15.89
CA LYS A 235 12.45 13.55 -16.04
C LYS A 235 11.81 13.31 -14.68
N ARG A 236 12.58 12.87 -13.68
CA ARG A 236 12.07 12.65 -12.31
C ARG A 236 11.57 13.93 -11.66
N VAL A 237 12.33 15.02 -11.75
CA VAL A 237 11.93 16.31 -11.16
C VAL A 237 10.64 16.80 -11.80
N LYS A 238 10.54 16.74 -13.14
CA LYS A 238 9.33 17.13 -13.85
C LYS A 238 8.14 16.24 -13.51
N GLN A 239 8.35 14.92 -13.40
CA GLN A 239 7.33 13.98 -12.95
C GLN A 239 6.87 14.29 -11.52
N ALA A 240 7.78 14.66 -10.61
CA ALA A 240 7.46 15.04 -9.23
C ALA A 240 6.63 16.33 -9.14
N GLU A 241 6.91 17.32 -9.98
CA GLU A 241 6.10 18.55 -10.06
C GLU A 241 4.69 18.23 -10.58
N GLU A 242 4.57 17.46 -11.66
CA GLU A 242 3.26 17.10 -12.22
C GLU A 242 2.47 16.13 -11.31
N LEU A 243 3.15 15.32 -10.50
CA LEU A 243 2.56 14.48 -9.46
C LEU A 243 1.81 15.32 -8.41
N GLN A 244 2.43 16.40 -7.95
CA GLN A 244 1.83 17.29 -6.96
C GLN A 244 0.55 17.94 -7.50
N ASP A 245 0.60 18.46 -8.73
CA ASP A 245 -0.55 19.11 -9.36
C ASP A 245 -1.70 18.12 -9.59
N SER A 246 -1.37 16.90 -9.99
CA SER A 246 -2.36 15.86 -10.25
C SER A 246 -3.00 15.32 -8.98
N GLY A 247 -2.23 15.19 -7.88
CA GLY A 247 -2.76 14.86 -6.56
C GLY A 247 -3.76 15.91 -6.07
N LEU A 248 -3.44 17.20 -6.22
CA LEU A 248 -4.34 18.30 -5.87
C LEU A 248 -5.62 18.30 -6.72
N LEU A 249 -5.52 17.93 -8.00
CA LEU A 249 -6.69 17.80 -8.87
C LEU A 249 -7.55 16.59 -8.47
N LEU A 250 -6.92 15.46 -8.17
CA LEU A 250 -7.60 14.25 -7.73
C LEU A 250 -8.35 14.47 -6.41
N ASP A 251 -7.72 15.15 -5.44
CA ASP A 251 -8.36 15.56 -4.18
C ASP A 251 -9.56 16.49 -4.41
N ARG A 252 -9.46 17.40 -5.37
CA ARG A 252 -10.56 18.29 -5.75
C ARG A 252 -11.75 17.49 -6.34
N VAL A 253 -11.47 16.51 -7.19
CA VAL A 253 -12.51 15.74 -7.92
C VAL A 253 -13.17 14.70 -7.01
N ILE A 254 -12.40 14.02 -6.16
CA ILE A 254 -12.93 13.04 -5.21
C ILE A 254 -13.78 13.74 -4.11
N GLY A 255 -13.63 15.05 -3.94
CA GLY A 255 -14.14 15.80 -2.78
C GLY A 255 -13.26 15.54 -1.56
N GLU A 256 -13.34 16.39 -0.52
CA GLU A 256 -12.44 16.32 0.66
C GLU A 256 -12.10 14.87 0.99
N PRO A 257 -10.80 14.48 1.00
CA PRO A 257 -10.40 13.11 1.24
C PRO A 257 -11.10 12.68 2.51
N CYS A 258 -11.92 11.62 2.41
CA CYS A 258 -12.80 11.23 3.49
C CYS A 258 -11.95 10.99 4.75
N SER A 259 -11.90 12.02 5.61
CA SER A 259 -11.17 12.10 6.88
C SER A 259 -9.68 11.75 6.84
N TRP A 260 -8.81 12.74 6.61
CA TRP A 260 -7.45 12.69 7.18
C TRP A 260 -7.55 12.44 8.69
N ASP A 261 -7.14 11.27 9.14
CA ASP A 261 -7.07 10.93 10.56
C ASP A 261 -5.62 10.76 10.97
N ALA A 262 -5.06 11.84 11.53
CA ALA A 262 -3.67 11.89 11.96
C ALA A 262 -3.32 10.81 13.00
N LYS A 263 -4.26 10.41 13.86
CA LYS A 263 -4.03 9.36 14.87
C LYS A 263 -3.97 7.99 14.21
N LEU A 264 -4.88 7.72 13.29
CA LEU A 264 -4.89 6.50 12.51
C LEU A 264 -3.59 6.37 11.69
N LYS A 265 -3.22 7.43 10.96
CA LYS A 265 -1.98 7.47 10.18
C LYS A 265 -0.76 7.26 11.06
N TYR A 266 -0.66 7.97 12.19
CA TYR A 266 0.39 7.79 13.18
C TYR A 266 0.57 6.31 13.55
N TRP A 267 -0.49 5.62 13.96
CA TRP A 267 -0.37 4.22 14.38
C TRP A 267 0.11 3.29 13.27
N THR A 268 -0.34 3.48 12.03
CA THR A 268 0.14 2.68 10.90
C THR A 268 1.57 3.00 10.51
N THR A 269 1.97 4.28 10.52
CA THR A 269 3.30 4.70 10.05
C THR A 269 4.38 4.51 11.11
N SER A 270 4.08 4.63 12.40
CA SER A 270 5.04 4.49 13.50
C SER A 270 5.67 3.10 13.61
N THR A 271 5.20 2.11 12.84
CA THR A 271 5.81 0.78 12.78
C THR A 271 6.74 0.57 11.60
N LYS A 272 6.79 1.52 10.64
CA LYS A 272 7.68 1.43 9.47
C LYS A 272 9.14 1.57 9.89
N PHE A 273 10.02 0.81 9.23
CA PHE A 273 11.41 0.67 9.67
C PHE A 273 12.18 2.00 9.68
N TYR A 274 12.03 2.82 8.64
CA TYR A 274 12.71 4.12 8.56
C TYR A 274 12.22 5.11 9.63
N ILE A 275 10.94 5.06 10.02
CA ILE A 275 10.39 5.89 11.11
C ILE A 275 10.93 5.41 12.44
N LEU A 276 10.92 4.10 12.67
CA LEU A 276 11.48 3.50 13.90
C LEU A 276 12.97 3.83 14.06
N ASP A 277 13.75 3.75 12.99
CA ASP A 277 15.19 4.08 13.00
C ASP A 277 15.42 5.53 13.42
N PHE A 278 14.64 6.47 12.85
CA PHE A 278 14.71 7.88 13.19
C PHE A 278 14.25 8.19 14.63
N GLU A 279 13.09 7.65 15.04
CA GLU A 279 12.51 7.89 16.37
C GLU A 279 13.36 7.29 17.49
N ALA A 280 13.93 6.10 17.28
CA ALA A 280 14.81 5.46 18.24
C ALA A 280 16.10 6.28 18.43
N ALA A 281 16.69 6.80 17.35
CA ALA A 281 17.88 7.64 17.43
C ALA A 281 17.62 8.94 18.20
N THR A 282 16.48 9.57 17.94
CA THR A 282 16.02 10.77 18.64
C THR A 282 15.86 10.49 20.14
N THR A 283 15.26 9.36 20.50
CA THR A 283 15.05 8.96 21.90
C THR A 283 16.36 8.66 22.63
N SER A 284 17.33 8.07 21.93
CA SER A 284 18.69 7.81 22.45
C SER A 284 19.58 9.05 22.52
N GLY A 285 19.08 10.24 22.14
CA GLY A 285 19.86 11.49 22.16
C GLY A 285 20.94 11.57 21.08
N LYS A 286 20.88 10.72 20.06
CA LYS A 286 21.74 10.82 18.88
C LYS A 286 21.25 12.02 18.07
N SER A 287 22.12 13.01 17.85
CA SER A 287 21.75 14.21 17.08
C SER A 287 21.48 13.85 15.63
N VAL A 288 20.21 13.65 15.29
CA VAL A 288 19.77 13.54 13.91
C VAL A 288 19.54 14.97 13.41
N VAL A 289 20.51 15.53 12.67
CA VAL A 289 20.29 16.82 11.99
C VAL A 289 19.14 16.59 11.03
N SER A 290 18.06 17.37 11.18
CA SER A 290 16.90 17.32 10.30
C SER A 290 17.30 17.74 8.88
N SER A 291 17.73 16.78 8.07
CA SER A 291 17.78 16.92 6.62
C SER A 291 16.72 16.03 6.01
N VAL A 292 15.46 16.45 6.15
CA VAL A 292 14.39 16.01 5.27
C VAL A 292 13.69 17.29 4.83
N CYS A 293 13.97 17.69 3.59
CA CYS A 293 13.17 18.66 2.84
C CYS A 293 11.79 18.10 2.54
#